data_AF-A0A523AVN1-F1
#
_entry.id   AF-A0A523AVN1-F1
#
_cell.length_a   1.000
_cell.length_b   1.000
_cell.length_c   1.000
_cell.angle_alpha   90.00
_cell.angle_beta   90.00
_cell.angle_gamma   90.00
#
_symmetry.space_group_name_H-M   'P 1'
#
loop_
_entity.id
_entity.type
_entity.pdbx_description
1 polymer ?
#
loop_
_entity_poly.entity_id
_entity_poly.type
_entity_poly.pdbx_seq_one_letter_code
_entity_poly.pdbx_strand_id
1 'polypeptide(L)' 'MGGLKIRITPLEMLSYSLARELRDGEIAFVGQGHPIVAACLAKKFFAPRLKILMEGGIYGSEPYR' A
#
# COMPACT_ATOMS: atom_id res chain seq x y z
N MET A 1 -27.90 -16.13 14.68
CA MET A 1 -26.63 -15.38 14.73
C MET A 1 -26.34 -14.85 13.33
N GLY A 2 -26.60 -13.57 13.07
CA GLY A 2 -26.27 -12.95 11.78
C GLY A 2 -24.77 -12.67 11.73
N GLY A 3 -24.06 -13.32 10.80
CA GLY A 3 -22.63 -13.08 10.61
C GLY A 3 -22.35 -11.64 10.16
N LEU A 4 -21.21 -11.09 10.58
CA LEU A 4 -20.78 -9.76 10.18
C LEU A 4 -20.52 -9.75 8.66
N LYS A 5 -21.29 -8.96 7.91
CA LYS A 5 -21.11 -8.84 6.46
C LYS A 5 -20.04 -7.77 6.19
N ILE A 6 -18.82 -8.20 5.89
CA ILE A 6 -17.73 -7.28 5.51
C ILE A 6 -18.03 -6.73 4.11
N ARG A 7 -18.12 -5.41 3.99
CA ARG A 7 -18.21 -4.73 2.69
C ARG A 7 -16.82 -4.28 2.28
N ILE A 8 -16.41 -4.66 1.08
CA ILE A 8 -15.15 -4.24 0.46
C ILE A 8 -15.51 -3.44 -0.79
N THR A 9 -15.00 -2.23 -0.89
CA THR A 9 -15.14 -1.39 -2.08
C THR A 9 -14.18 -1.85 -3.18
N PRO A 10 -14.48 -1.56 -4.46
CA PRO A 10 -13.55 -1.85 -5.55
C PRO A 10 -12.15 -1.25 -5.35
N LEU A 11 -12.08 -0.08 -4.73
CA LEU A 11 -10.83 0.64 -4.47
C LEU A 11 -9.98 0.01 -3.36
N GLU A 12 -10.61 -0.54 -2.32
CA GLU A 12 -9.92 -1.35 -1.31
C GLU A 12 -9.40 -2.65 -1.92
N MET A 13 -10.18 -3.30 -2.78
CA MET A 13 -9.73 -4.50 -3.49
C MET A 13 -8.57 -4.20 -4.45
N LEU A 14 -8.62 -3.07 -5.16
CA LEU A 14 -7.53 -2.60 -6.02
C LEU A 14 -6.26 -2.35 -5.19
N SER A 15 -6.38 -1.63 -4.07
CA SER A 15 -5.24 -1.33 -3.20
C SER A 15 -4.62 -2.59 -2.62
N TYR A 16 -5.44 -3.56 -2.21
CA TYR A 16 -4.99 -4.86 -1.74
C TYR A 16 -4.26 -5.65 -2.85
N SER A 17 -4.82 -5.67 -4.05
CA SER A 17 -4.23 -6.37 -5.20
C SER A 17 -2.88 -5.77 -5.56
N LEU A 18 -2.79 -4.45 -5.68
CA LEU A 18 -1.54 -3.73 -5.97
C LEU A 18 -0.49 -3.93 -4.88
N ALA A 19 -0.90 -3.91 -3.61
CA ALA A 19 0.03 -4.07 -2.50
C ALA A 19 0.75 -5.43 -2.50
N ARG A 20 0.13 -6.47 -3.07
CA ARG A 20 0.70 -7.81 -3.19
C ARG A 20 1.72 -7.96 -4.33
N GLU A 21 1.69 -7.04 -5.30
CA GLU A 21 2.66 -7.04 -6.39
C GLU A 21 4.02 -6.47 -5.97
N LEU A 22 4.05 -5.70 -4.87
CA LEU A 22 5.26 -5.08 -4.35
C LEU A 22 6.11 -6.06 -3.55
N ARG A 23 7.43 -6.01 -3.77
CA ARG A 23 8.41 -6.93 -3.20
C ARG A 23 9.18 -6.31 -2.04
N ASP A 24 9.50 -7.15 -1.06
CA ASP A 24 10.22 -6.70 0.12
C ASP A 24 11.64 -6.23 -0.21
N GLY A 25 11.92 -4.96 0.06
CA GLY A 25 13.24 -4.33 -0.18
C GLY A 25 13.38 -3.58 -1.51
N GLU A 26 12.37 -3.56 -2.37
CA GLU A 26 12.42 -2.74 -3.59
C GLU A 26 12.10 -1.25 -3.31
N ILE A 27 12.29 -0.42 -4.34
CA ILE A 27 11.86 0.98 -4.34
C ILE A 27 10.60 1.09 -5.20
N ALA A 28 9.47 1.38 -4.57
CA ALA A 28 8.21 1.66 -5.27
C ALA A 28 8.09 3.16 -5.55
N PHE A 29 8.09 3.53 -6.84
CA PHE A 29 7.74 4.88 -7.27
C PHE A 29 6.21 5.01 -7.36
N VAL A 30 5.63 5.93 -6.58
CA VAL A 30 4.17 6.12 -6.51
C VAL A 30 3.77 7.58 -6.64
N GLY A 31 2.64 7.81 -7.31
CA GLY A 31 1.96 9.11 -7.32
C GLY A 31 1.00 9.27 -6.14
N GLN A 32 -0.05 10.06 -6.34
CA GLN A 32 -1.11 10.33 -5.35
C GLN A 32 -2.24 9.29 -5.38
N GLY A 33 -3.04 9.22 -4.30
CA GLY A 33 -4.28 8.43 -4.25
C GLY A 33 -4.08 6.95 -3.89
N HIS A 34 -4.73 6.03 -4.60
CA HIS A 34 -4.68 4.59 -4.30
C HIS A 34 -3.29 3.95 -4.47
N PRO A 35 -2.40 4.40 -5.38
CA PRO A 35 -1.01 3.92 -5.45
C PRO A 35 -0.24 4.09 -4.13
N ILE A 36 -0.32 5.26 -3.48
CA ILE A 36 0.34 5.46 -2.18
C ILE A 36 -0.33 4.61 -1.09
N VAL A 37 -1.67 4.47 -1.09
CA VAL A 37 -2.37 3.58 -0.15
C VAL A 37 -1.90 2.13 -0.30
N ALA A 38 -1.76 1.64 -1.53
CA ALA A 38 -1.25 0.30 -1.81
C ALA A 38 0.20 0.13 -1.34
N ALA A 39 1.07 1.11 -1.57
CA ALA A 39 2.47 1.06 -1.09
C ALA A 39 2.57 1.10 0.43
N CYS A 40 1.73 1.90 1.11
CA CYS A 40 1.63 1.90 2.57
C CYS A 40 1.13 0.55 3.10
N LEU A 41 0.09 -0.02 2.48
CA LEU A 41 -0.44 -1.34 2.83
C LEU A 41 0.61 -2.43 2.64
N ALA A 42 1.33 -2.40 1.51
CA ALA A 42 2.47 -3.28 1.24
C ALA A 42 3.53 -3.17 2.31
N LYS A 43 4.00 -1.95 2.59
CA LYS A 43 5.00 -1.72 3.63
C LYS A 43 4.57 -2.23 5.00
N LYS A 44 3.27 -2.19 5.32
CA LYS A 44 2.76 -2.65 6.61
C LYS A 44 2.64 -4.18 6.70
N PHE A 45 2.20 -4.85 5.64
CA PHE A 45 1.77 -6.25 5.73
C PHE A 45 2.48 -7.24 4.81
N PHE A 46 3.05 -6.79 3.69
CA PHE A 46 3.62 -7.67 2.65
C PHE A 46 5.13 -7.49 2.47
N ALA A 47 5.63 -6.25 2.59
CA ALA A 47 6.99 -5.84 2.22
C ALA A 47 7.58 -4.81 3.23
N PRO A 48 7.91 -5.19 4.47
CA PRO A 48 8.33 -4.26 5.52
C PRO A 48 9.53 -3.35 5.17
N ARG A 49 10.46 -3.85 4.37
CA ARG A 49 11.67 -3.15 3.91
C ARG A 49 11.44 -2.31 2.65
N LEU A 50 10.23 -2.30 2.08
CA LEU A 50 9.86 -1.45 0.94
C LEU A 50 10.24 0.01 1.19
N LYS A 51 10.84 0.65 0.19
CA LYS A 51 11.08 2.10 0.18
C LYS A 51 10.09 2.76 -0.77
N ILE A 52 9.38 3.76 -0.27
CA ILE A 52 8.40 4.53 -1.05
C ILE A 52 9.10 5.78 -1.57
N LEU A 53 9.04 6.01 -2.88
CA LEU A 53 9.48 7.23 -3.55
C LEU A 53 8.26 7.92 -4.17
N MET A 54 8.01 9.17 -3.80
CA MET A 54 6.86 9.93 -4.28
C MET A 54 7.27 10.87 -5.42
N GLU A 55 6.32 11.19 -6.31
CA GLU A 55 6.54 12.14 -7.43
C GLU A 55 7.05 13.53 -6.99
N GLY A 56 6.75 13.95 -5.75
CA GLY A 56 7.26 15.19 -5.15
C GLY A 56 8.69 15.11 -4.61
N GLY A 57 9.40 13.99 -4.80
CA GLY A 57 10.79 13.79 -4.35
C GLY A 57 10.94 13.29 -2.91
N ILE A 58 9.84 12.93 -2.24
CA ILE A 58 9.88 12.37 -0.88
C ILE A 58 10.32 10.91 -0.97
N TYR A 59 11.41 10.58 -0.29
CA TYR A 59 11.99 9.25 -0.28
C TYR A 59 11.98 8.64 1.12
N GLY A 60 11.63 7.35 1.21
CA GLY A 60 11.79 6.57 2.44
C GLY A 60 10.76 6.86 3.53
N SER A 61 9.60 7.42 3.16
CA SER A 61 8.52 7.73 4.10
C SER A 61 8.12 6.52 4.96
N GLU A 62 7.91 6.74 6.25
CA GLU A 62 7.44 5.75 7.22
C GLU A 62 6.03 6.14 7.72
N PRO A 63 4.96 5.87 6.95
CA PRO A 63 3.61 6.40 7.18
C PRO A 63 2.91 5.93 8.47
N TYR A 64 3.57 5.10 9.28
CA TYR A 64 3.04 4.54 10.53
C TYR A 64 3.97 4.77 11.73
N ARG A 65 4.98 5.62 11.59
CA ARG A 65 5.88 6.08 12.66
C ARG A 65 5.77 7.58 12.78
#